data_AF-A0A844I828-F1
#
_entry.id   AF-A0A844I828-F1
#
_cell.length_a   1.000
_cell.length_b   1.000
_cell.length_c   1.000
_cell.angle_alpha   90.00
_cell.angle_beta   90.00
_cell.angle_gamma   90.00
#
_symmetry.space_group_name_H-M   'P 1'
#
loop_
_entity.id
_entity.type
_entity.pdbx_description
1 polymer ?
#
loop_
_entity_poly.entity_id
_entity_poly.type
_entity_poly.pdbx_seq_one_letter_code
_entity_poly.pdbx_strand_id
1 'polypeptide(L)' 'MLAEHLLKSLDEKEQIQLATQLLQWVEVKINKEPQSMPNKGLRQPGLGLGSCIFTDDFDDPLPDEFWLGET' A
#
# COMPACT_ATOMS: atom_id res chain seq x y z
N MET A 1 3.13 6.63 26.95
CA MET A 1 2.40 6.76 28.24
C MET A 1 1.46 5.57 28.51
N LEU A 2 0.56 5.14 27.61
CA LEU A 2 -0.30 3.96 27.87
C LEU A 2 0.42 2.60 27.72
N ALA A 3 1.30 2.46 26.73
CA ALA A 3 2.02 1.21 26.48
C ALA A 3 2.98 0.82 27.62
N GLU A 4 3.62 1.80 28.26
CA GLU A 4 4.55 1.58 29.38
C GLU A 4 3.83 1.12 30.65
N HIS A 5 2.58 1.58 30.86
CA HIS A 5 1.76 1.15 31.99
C HIS A 5 1.30 -0.30 31.84
N LEU A 6 0.89 -0.68 30.62
CA LEU A 6 0.54 -2.06 30.30
C LEU A 6 1.73 -2.98 30.49
N LEU A 7 2.91 -2.61 29.99
CA LEU A 7 4.13 -3.44 30.13
C LEU A 7 4.50 -3.71 31.60
N LYS A 8 4.32 -2.73 32.49
CA LYS A 8 4.58 -2.87 33.93
C LYS A 8 3.56 -3.74 34.67
N SER A 9 2.38 -3.95 34.09
CA SER A 9 1.32 -4.80 34.67
C SER A 9 1.42 -6.27 34.24
N LEU A 10 2.25 -6.60 33.26
CA LEU A 10 2.46 -7.96 32.76
C LEU A 10 3.46 -8.71 33.64
N ASP A 11 3.21 -10.00 33.85
CA ASP A 11 4.17 -10.91 34.49
C ASP A 11 5.44 -11.07 33.64
N GLU A 12 6.57 -11.39 34.26
CA GLU A 12 7.86 -11.50 33.56
C GLU A 12 7.81 -12.51 32.41
N LYS A 13 7.05 -13.59 32.59
CA LYS A 13 6.83 -14.60 31.54
C LYS A 13 6.07 -14.04 30.34
N GLU A 14 5.08 -13.20 30.58
CA GLU A 14 4.27 -12.58 29.52
C GLU A 14 5.09 -11.54 28.76
N GLN A 15 5.95 -10.80 29.46
CA GLN A 15 6.89 -9.86 28.83
C GLN A 15 7.88 -10.60 27.91
N ILE A 16 8.42 -11.73 28.37
CA ILE A 16 9.34 -12.56 27.56
C ILE A 16 8.62 -13.14 26.34
N GLN A 17 7.39 -13.62 26.49
CA GLN A 17 6.59 -14.13 25.37
C GLN A 17 6.32 -13.04 24.34
N LEU A 18 5.94 -11.84 24.79
CA LEU A 18 5.65 -10.71 23.91
C LEU A 18 6.91 -10.23 23.19
N ALA A 19 8.06 -10.16 23.88
CA ALA A 19 9.34 -9.84 23.27
C ALA A 19 9.71 -10.87 22.19
N THR A 20 9.49 -12.15 22.45
CA THR A 20 9.75 -13.23 21.48
C THR A 20 8.86 -13.11 20.24
N GLN A 21 7.57 -12.85 20.42
CA GLN A 21 6.63 -12.63 19.31
C GLN A 21 7.00 -11.40 18.47
N LEU A 22 7.44 -10.31 19.11
CA LEU A 22 7.89 -9.12 18.41
C LEU A 22 9.16 -9.39 17.58
N LEU A 23 10.14 -10.09 18.14
CA LEU A 23 11.36 -10.47 17.41
C LEU A 23 11.03 -11.35 16.20
N GLN A 24 10.16 -12.34 16.36
CA GLN A 24 9.71 -13.19 15.26
C GLN A 24 8.95 -12.39 14.19
N TRP A 25 8.09 -11.44 14.59
CA TRP A 25 7.38 -10.57 13.66
C TRP A 25 8.33 -9.66 12.88
N VAL A 26 9.34 -9.09 13.56
CA VAL A 26 10.38 -8.26 12.93
C VAL A 26 11.19 -9.08 11.94
N GLU A 27 11.60 -10.30 12.29
CA GLU A 27 12.31 -11.21 11.40
C GLU A 27 11.49 -11.51 10.13
N VAL A 28 10.20 -11.81 10.28
CA VAL A 28 9.29 -12.03 9.14
C VAL A 28 9.10 -10.76 8.29
N LYS A 29 9.12 -9.57 8.90
CA LYS A 29 8.95 -8.29 8.18
C LYS A 29 10.21 -7.84 7.46
N ILE A 30 11.39 -8.07 8.04
CA ILE A 30 12.69 -7.72 7.46
C ILE A 30 13.07 -8.72 6.36
N ASN A 31 12.86 -10.02 6.59
CA ASN A 31 13.18 -11.08 5.62
C ASN A 31 12.13 -11.22 4.52
N LYS A 32 10.99 -10.52 4.64
CA LYS A 32 10.20 -10.17 3.47
C LYS A 32 10.96 -9.11 2.70
N GLU A 33 11.89 -9.58 1.87
CA GLU A 33 12.37 -8.83 0.72
C GLU A 33 11.14 -8.14 0.10
N PRO A 34 11.14 -6.80 -0.06
CA PRO A 34 10.06 -6.14 -0.77
C PRO A 34 10.04 -6.84 -2.12
N GLN A 35 9.04 -7.72 -2.32
CA GLN A 35 8.84 -8.48 -3.56
C GLN A 35 9.29 -7.57 -4.66
N SER A 36 10.42 -7.90 -5.30
CA SER A 36 11.04 -7.00 -6.26
C SER A 36 9.99 -6.80 -7.32
N MET A 37 9.20 -5.73 -7.19
CA MET A 37 8.23 -5.38 -8.19
C MET A 37 9.12 -5.21 -9.41
N PRO A 38 8.93 -6.00 -10.49
CA PRO A 38 9.80 -5.94 -11.65
C PRO A 38 9.86 -4.48 -12.02
N ASN A 39 11.03 -3.87 -11.79
CA ASN A 39 11.29 -2.43 -11.74
C ASN A 39 10.11 -1.67 -12.34
N LYS A 40 9.07 -1.38 -11.55
CA LYS A 40 7.85 -0.75 -12.09
C LYS A 40 8.33 0.62 -12.47
N GLY A 41 8.62 0.77 -13.78
CA GLY A 41 9.65 1.63 -14.30
C GLY A 41 9.70 2.94 -13.53
N LEU A 42 10.86 3.23 -12.95
CA LEU A 42 11.16 4.53 -12.37
C LEU A 42 10.50 5.59 -13.25
N ARG A 43 9.51 6.33 -12.72
CA ARG A 43 8.70 7.24 -13.54
C ARG A 43 9.64 8.15 -14.28
N GLN A 44 9.70 8.01 -15.60
CA GLN A 44 10.59 8.81 -16.42
C GLN A 44 9.89 10.15 -16.69
N PRO A 45 10.41 11.28 -16.16
CA PRO A 45 9.86 12.57 -16.51
C PRO A 45 10.01 12.79 -18.02
N GLY A 46 8.97 13.32 -18.66
CA GLY A 46 8.96 13.56 -20.10
C GLY A 46 8.65 12.35 -20.98
N LEU A 47 8.34 11.19 -20.40
CA LEU A 47 7.82 10.05 -21.18
C LEU A 47 6.44 10.40 -21.75
N GLY A 48 6.29 10.39 -23.07
CA GLY A 48 5.04 10.74 -23.76
C GLY A 48 4.75 12.25 -23.84
N LEU A 49 5.75 13.12 -23.62
CA LEU A 49 5.56 14.57 -23.71
C LEU A 49 5.07 14.97 -25.12
N GLY A 50 3.90 15.60 -25.20
CA GLY A 50 3.27 15.98 -26.47
C GLY A 50 2.56 14.85 -27.22
N SER A 51 2.55 13.63 -26.69
CA SER A 51 1.83 12.48 -27.25
C SER A 51 0.57 12.21 -26.42
N CYS A 52 -0.45 13.04 -26.60
CA CYS A 52 -1.78 12.78 -26.07
C CYS A 52 -2.66 12.31 -27.24
N ILE A 53 -3.10 11.06 -27.21
CA ILE A 53 -4.07 10.55 -28.18
C ILE A 53 -5.43 10.70 -27.52
N PHE A 54 -6.23 11.61 -28.07
CA PHE A 54 -7.65 11.70 -27.78
C PHE A 54 -8.39 11.16 -28.98
N THR A 55 -9.51 10.50 -28.73
CA THR A 55 -10.47 10.16 -29.76
C THR A 55 -11.26 11.41 -30.15
N ASP A 56 -11.82 11.44 -31.36
CA ASP A 56 -12.54 12.60 -31.89
C ASP A 56 -13.80 12.94 -31.07
N ASP A 57 -14.29 11.99 -30.26
CA ASP A 57 -15.45 12.09 -29.38
C ASP A 57 -15.11 12.46 -27.93
N PHE A 58 -13.86 12.87 -27.63
CA PHE A 58 -13.46 13.21 -26.26
C PHE A 58 -14.31 14.35 -25.66
N ASP A 59 -14.73 15.30 -26.49
CA ASP A 59 -15.56 16.44 -26.10
C ASP A 59 -17.06 16.09 -26.12
N ASP A 60 -17.45 14.92 -26.61
CA ASP A 60 -18.85 14.50 -26.66
C ASP A 60 -19.35 14.12 -25.25
N PRO A 61 -20.62 14.41 -24.94
CA PRO A 61 -21.19 14.00 -23.67
C PRO A 61 -21.22 12.47 -23.59
N LEU A 62 -20.83 11.93 -22.43
CA LEU A 62 -21.01 10.50 -22.15
C LEU A 62 -22.50 10.15 -22.19
N PRO A 63 -22.84 8.95 -22.68
CA PRO A 63 -24.23 8.53 -22.86
C PRO A 63 -24.96 8.41 -21.51
N ASP A 64 -26.29 8.51 -21.51
CA ASP A 64 -27.09 8.53 -20.28
C ASP A 64 -26.91 7.26 -19.44
N GLU A 65 -26.68 6.12 -20.09
CA GLU A 65 -26.38 4.84 -19.43
C GLU A 65 -25.14 4.92 -18.53
N PHE A 66 -24.12 5.71 -18.92
CA PHE A 66 -22.93 5.96 -18.10
C PHE A 66 -23.28 6.71 -16.81
N TRP A 67 -24.20 7.69 -16.89
CA TRP A 67 -24.58 8.52 -15.75
C TRP A 67 -25.63 7.86 -14.86
N LEU A 68 -26.55 7.10 -15.45
CA LEU A 68 -27.68 6.47 -14.78
C LEU A 68 -27.35 5.05 -14.27
N GLY A 69 -26.25 4.45 -14.73
CA GLY A 69 -25.81 3.13 -14.32
C GLY A 69 -26.72 2.00 -14.82
N GLU A 70 -27.43 2.23 -15.92
CA GLU A 70 -28.31 1.25 -16.56
C GLU A 70 -27.48 0.42 -17.56
N THR A 71 -27.65 -0.91 -17.54
CA THR A 71 -26.97 -1.87 -18.44
C THR A 71 -27.93 -2.51 -19.42
#